data_AF-D6EBH8-F1
#
_entry.id   AF-D6EBH8-F1
#
_cell.length_a   1.000
_cell.length_b   1.000
_cell.length_c   1.000
_cell.angle_alpha   90.00
_cell.angle_beta   90.00
_cell.angle_gamma   90.00
#
_symmetry.space_group_name_H-M   'P 1'
#
loop_
_entity.id
_entity.type
_entity.pdbx_description
1 polymer ?
#
loop_
_entity_poly.entity_id
_entity_poly.type
_entity_poly.pdbx_seq_one_letter_code
_entity_poly.pdbx_strand_id
1 'polypeptide(L)'
;MGDFSERVFQVVRQVPRGKVASYGQVARLIGAPRSARYVGYALRANPDPGAEVNGIPCHRVVFKDGSLCRGYAFGGPDVQREMLEEEGVAFADDEHVDMGACQWDGWLDANAEDGAADLPLAPPPDFDWDRELGD
;
A
#
# COMPACT_ATOMS: atom_id res chain seq x y z
N MET A 1 12.16 16.50 6.89
CA MET A 1 11.33 15.95 5.80
C MET A 1 12.00 14.65 5.39
N GLY A 2 11.42 13.49 5.74
CA GLY A 2 12.05 12.19 5.46
C GLY A 2 12.17 11.92 3.95
N ASP A 3 13.13 11.06 3.59
CA ASP A 3 13.33 10.59 2.20
C ASP A 3 12.01 10.02 1.62
N PHE A 4 11.80 10.15 0.31
CA PHE A 4 10.60 9.69 -0.38
C PHE A 4 10.31 8.22 -0.08
N SER A 5 11.35 7.38 -0.09
CA SER A 5 11.25 5.95 0.21
C SER A 5 10.78 5.69 1.64
N GLU A 6 11.27 6.46 2.61
CA GLU A 6 10.84 6.33 4.01
C GLU A 6 9.35 6.62 4.15
N ARG A 7 8.85 7.69 3.51
CA ARG A 7 7.41 8.00 3.52
C ARG A 7 6.57 6.89 2.88
N VAL A 8 7.05 6.29 1.79
CA VAL A 8 6.41 5.12 1.17
C VAL A 8 6.34 3.97 2.16
N PHE A 9 7.45 3.64 2.82
CA PHE A 9 7.52 2.53 3.78
C PHE A 9 6.60 2.75 4.98
N GLN A 10 6.55 3.97 5.52
CA GLN A 10 5.65 4.34 6.62
C GLN A 10 4.19 4.13 6.23
N VAL A 11 3.75 4.53 5.03
CA VAL A 11 2.37 4.29 4.58
C VAL A 11 2.11 2.80 4.34
N VAL A 12 3.04 2.08 3.73
CA VAL A 12 2.84 0.65 3.43
C VAL A 12 2.76 -0.21 4.70
N ARG A 13 3.53 0.11 5.75
CA ARG A 13 3.42 -0.53 7.08
C ARG A 13 2.02 -0.45 7.68
N GLN A 14 1.23 0.53 7.27
CA GLN A 14 -0.09 0.80 7.82
C GLN A 14 -1.23 0.12 7.05
N VAL A 15 -0.94 -0.51 5.91
CA VAL A 15 -1.95 -1.28 5.15
C VAL A 15 -2.33 -2.51 6.00
N PRO A 16 -3.59 -2.65 6.46
CA PRO A 16 -3.99 -3.73 7.35
C PRO A 16 -3.87 -5.11 6.71
N ARG A 17 -3.76 -6.16 7.54
CA ARG A 17 -3.87 -7.55 7.08
C ARG A 17 -5.23 -7.75 6.40
N GLY A 18 -5.25 -8.46 5.27
CA GLY A 18 -6.47 -8.72 4.49
C GLY A 18 -6.94 -7.53 3.65
N LYS A 19 -6.17 -6.44 3.62
CA LYS A 19 -6.38 -5.27 2.76
C LYS A 19 -5.21 -5.05 1.83
N VAL A 20 -5.48 -4.37 0.72
CA VAL A 20 -4.49 -4.00 -0.30
C VAL A 20 -4.56 -2.52 -0.63
N ALA A 21 -3.44 -1.95 -1.04
CA ALA A 21 -3.37 -0.58 -1.56
C ALA A 21 -2.84 -0.59 -3.00
N SER A 22 -3.30 0.35 -3.83
CA SER A 22 -2.66 0.54 -5.14
C SER A 22 -1.42 1.43 -5.03
N TYR A 23 -0.45 1.27 -5.93
CA TYR A 23 0.70 2.18 -6.02
C TYR A 23 0.29 3.66 -6.11
N GLY A 24 -0.79 3.95 -6.85
CA GLY A 24 -1.33 5.30 -6.97
C GLY A 24 -1.97 5.81 -5.68
N GLN A 25 -2.60 4.94 -4.90
CA GLN A 25 -3.14 5.28 -3.59
C GLN A 25 -2.01 5.62 -2.61
N VAL A 26 -0.97 4.79 -2.52
CA VAL A 26 0.20 5.07 -1.69
C VAL A 26 0.83 6.40 -2.09
N ALA A 27 0.99 6.65 -3.40
CA ALA A 27 1.54 7.91 -3.92
C ALA A 27 0.70 9.13 -3.49
N ARG A 28 -0.63 9.01 -3.46
CA ARG A 28 -1.52 10.08 -2.96
C ARG A 28 -1.36 10.29 -1.45
N LEU A 29 -1.35 9.22 -0.66
CA LEU A 29 -1.23 9.28 0.80
C LEU A 29 0.08 9.93 1.26
N ILE A 30 1.18 9.76 0.52
CA ILE A 30 2.45 10.43 0.83
C ILE A 30 2.55 11.88 0.30
N GLY A 31 1.47 12.41 -0.31
CA GLY A 31 1.43 13.75 -0.90
C GLY A 31 2.12 13.88 -2.27
N ALA A 32 2.25 12.78 -3.03
CA ALA A 32 2.93 12.74 -4.33
C ALA A 32 2.08 12.00 -5.40
N PRO A 33 0.87 12.50 -5.77
CA PRO A 33 -0.15 11.77 -6.53
C PRO A 33 0.25 11.27 -7.93
N ARG A 34 1.34 11.80 -8.50
CA ARG A 34 1.87 11.42 -9.83
C ARG A 34 3.07 10.48 -9.75
N SER A 35 3.41 9.99 -8.55
CA SER A 35 4.65 9.27 -8.28
C SER A 35 4.48 7.76 -8.11
N ALA A 36 3.38 7.16 -8.57
CA ALA A 36 3.12 5.72 -8.48
C ALA A 36 4.30 4.85 -8.97
N ARG A 37 4.94 5.22 -10.07
CA ARG A 37 6.12 4.51 -10.59
C ARG A 37 7.30 4.55 -9.61
N TYR A 38 7.51 5.69 -8.96
CA TYR A 38 8.57 5.86 -7.95
C TYR A 38 8.25 5.11 -6.66
N VAL A 39 6.98 4.97 -6.28
CA VAL A 39 6.57 4.06 -5.20
C VAL A 39 7.03 2.64 -5.52
N GLY A 40 6.80 2.14 -6.74
CA GLY A 40 7.30 0.84 -7.17
C GLY A 40 8.82 0.69 -7.06
N TYR A 41 9.59 1.73 -7.41
CA TYR A 41 11.04 1.72 -7.23
C TYR A 41 11.46 1.69 -5.76
N ALA A 42 10.80 2.45 -4.89
CA ALA A 42 11.05 2.44 -3.45
C ALA A 42 10.77 1.04 -2.86
N LEU A 43 9.64 0.42 -3.20
CA LEU A 43 9.29 -0.92 -2.72
C LEU A 43 10.22 -2.02 -3.26
N ARG A 44 10.75 -1.86 -4.47
CA ARG A 44 11.79 -2.77 -4.99
C ARG A 44 13.11 -2.65 -4.22
N ALA A 45 13.41 -1.48 -3.67
CA ALA A 45 14.58 -1.21 -2.85
C ALA A 45 14.30 -1.43 -1.34
N ASN A 46 13.20 -2.09 -0.99
CA ASN A 46 12.80 -2.32 0.39
C ASN A 46 13.91 -3.09 1.16
N PRO A 47 14.49 -2.50 2.23
CA PRO A 47 15.55 -3.13 3.01
C PRO A 47 15.06 -4.24 3.96
N ASP A 48 13.76 -4.28 4.28
CA ASP A 48 13.17 -5.23 5.24
C ASP A 48 11.82 -5.78 4.73
N PRO A 49 11.87 -6.74 3.79
CA PRO A 49 10.68 -7.36 3.21
C PRO A 49 10.02 -8.34 4.19
N GLY A 50 8.73 -8.14 4.49
CA GLY A 50 7.97 -9.07 5.33
C GLY A 50 6.69 -8.46 5.90
N ALA A 51 5.78 -9.32 6.39
CA ALA A 51 4.52 -8.91 7.01
C ALA A 51 4.58 -8.84 8.56
N GLU A 52 5.73 -9.17 9.14
CA GLU A 52 5.98 -9.16 10.59
C GLU A 52 6.04 -7.72 11.15
N VAL A 53 5.99 -7.58 12.48
CA VAL A 53 5.87 -6.28 13.20
C VAL A 53 6.87 -5.21 12.74
N ASN A 54 8.08 -5.59 12.32
CA ASN A 54 9.10 -4.67 11.83
C ASN A 54 9.28 -4.66 10.31
N GLY A 55 8.62 -5.56 9.57
CA GLY A 55 8.70 -5.67 8.12
C GLY A 55 7.87 -4.61 7.38
N ILE A 56 8.17 -4.43 6.10
CA ILE A 56 7.37 -3.62 5.18
C ILE A 56 6.55 -4.57 4.29
N PRO A 57 5.21 -4.62 4.44
CA PRO A 57 4.34 -5.59 3.76
C PRO A 57 4.07 -5.20 2.30
N CYS A 58 5.12 -5.08 1.48
CA CYS A 58 4.97 -4.62 0.10
C CYS A 58 4.18 -5.57 -0.82
N HIS A 59 3.89 -6.81 -0.38
CA HIS A 59 2.98 -7.73 -1.09
C HIS A 59 1.53 -7.23 -1.04
N ARG A 60 1.16 -6.40 -0.06
CA ARG A 60 -0.15 -5.72 0.01
C ARG A 60 -0.31 -4.58 -1.00
N VAL A 61 0.73 -4.27 -1.79
CA VAL A 61 0.68 -3.22 -2.81
C VAL A 61 0.52 -3.82 -4.21
N VAL A 62 -0.57 -3.48 -4.88
CA VAL A 62 -0.97 -4.04 -6.19
C VAL A 62 -1.15 -2.95 -7.25
N PHE A 63 -1.34 -3.35 -8.52
CA PHE A 63 -1.70 -2.41 -9.57
C PHE A 63 -3.14 -1.89 -9.40
N LYS A 64 -3.45 -0.80 -10.10
CA LYS A 64 -4.74 -0.09 -9.95
C LYS A 64 -5.95 -0.97 -10.33
N ASP A 65 -5.77 -1.88 -11.28
CA ASP A 65 -6.77 -2.85 -11.72
C ASP A 65 -6.85 -4.10 -10.83
N GLY A 66 -6.05 -4.16 -9.75
CA GLY A 66 -5.95 -5.32 -8.88
C GLY A 66 -4.94 -6.36 -9.34
N SER A 67 -4.28 -6.17 -10.48
CA SER A 67 -3.29 -7.14 -10.94
C SER A 67 -2.08 -7.24 -10.00
N LEU A 68 -1.57 -8.46 -9.84
CA LEU A 68 -0.39 -8.74 -9.04
C LEU A 68 0.89 -8.21 -9.70
N CYS A 69 1.89 -7.92 -8.87
CA CYS A 69 3.19 -7.46 -9.32
C CYS A 69 4.00 -8.60 -9.94
N ARG A 70 4.12 -8.59 -11.27
CA ARG A 70 4.91 -9.58 -12.03
C ARG A 70 6.41 -9.59 -11.67
N GLY A 71 6.93 -8.48 -11.13
CA GLY A 71 8.38 -8.23 -10.95
C GLY A 71 8.89 -8.30 -9.52
N TYR A 72 8.14 -8.92 -8.61
CA TYR A 72 8.47 -8.88 -7.18
C TYR A 72 9.76 -9.66 -6.88
N ALA A 73 10.72 -9.01 -6.20
CA ALA A 73 12.09 -9.49 -5.97
C ALA A 73 12.20 -10.74 -5.07
N PHE A 74 11.08 -11.32 -4.66
CA PHE A 74 10.97 -12.36 -3.62
C PHE A 74 10.32 -13.66 -4.10
N GLY A 75 10.19 -13.87 -5.42
CA GLY A 75 9.71 -15.14 -5.98
C GLY A 75 8.61 -15.04 -7.04
N GLY A 76 8.21 -13.82 -7.43
CA GLY A 76 7.24 -13.59 -8.50
C GLY A 76 5.78 -13.45 -8.03
N PRO A 77 4.83 -13.37 -8.98
CA PRO A 77 3.42 -13.13 -8.67
C PRO A 77 2.76 -14.24 -7.85
N ASP A 78 3.20 -15.50 -7.99
CA ASP A 78 2.64 -16.63 -7.25
C ASP A 78 2.90 -16.50 -5.75
N VAL A 79 4.10 -16.05 -5.35
CA VAL A 79 4.42 -15.80 -3.93
C VAL A 79 3.61 -14.64 -3.39
N GLN A 80 3.43 -13.58 -4.18
CA GLN A 80 2.58 -12.47 -3.76
C GLN A 80 1.13 -12.94 -3.52
N ARG A 81 0.61 -13.80 -4.41
CA ARG A 81 -0.71 -14.39 -4.27
C ARG A 81 -0.83 -15.20 -2.98
N GLU A 82 0.10 -16.14 -2.75
CA GLU A 82 0.10 -16.99 -1.56
C GLU A 82 0.08 -16.14 -0.27
N MET A 83 0.95 -15.13 -0.16
CA MET A 83 0.97 -14.24 1.01
C MET A 83 -0.35 -13.47 1.19
N LEU A 84 -0.98 -13.03 0.10
CA LEU A 84 -2.26 -12.32 0.17
C LEU A 84 -3.42 -13.27 0.55
N GLU A 85 -3.42 -14.50 0.03
CA GLU A 85 -4.40 -15.54 0.35
C GLU A 85 -4.31 -15.94 1.83
N GLU A 86 -3.08 -16.11 2.37
CA GLU A 86 -2.86 -16.38 3.80
C GLU A 86 -3.40 -15.25 4.69
N GLU A 87 -3.40 -14.02 4.19
CA GLU A 87 -3.98 -12.86 4.87
C GLU A 87 -5.51 -12.74 4.71
N GLY A 88 -6.13 -13.58 3.89
CA GLY A 88 -7.58 -13.56 3.64
C GLY A 88 -8.01 -12.53 2.60
N VAL A 89 -7.13 -12.09 1.71
CA VAL A 89 -7.49 -11.20 0.59
C VAL A 89 -8.30 -11.97 -0.44
N ALA A 90 -9.42 -11.38 -0.87
CA ALA A 90 -10.28 -11.95 -1.91
C ALA A 90 -9.68 -11.68 -3.30
N PHE A 91 -9.83 -12.66 -4.19
CA PHE A 91 -9.38 -12.61 -5.58
C PHE A 91 -10.58 -12.63 -6.53
N ALA A 92 -10.54 -11.78 -7.55
CA ALA A 92 -11.53 -11.76 -8.63
C ALA A 92 -11.24 -12.85 -9.67
N ASP A 93 -9.95 -13.12 -9.91
CA ASP A 93 -9.44 -14.20 -10.75
C ASP A 93 -8.00 -14.57 -10.33
N ASP A 94 -7.33 -15.39 -11.13
CA ASP A 94 -5.99 -15.89 -10.81
C ASP A 94 -4.88 -14.83 -10.80
N GLU A 95 -5.07 -13.71 -11.49
CA GLU A 95 -4.08 -12.63 -11.62
C GLU A 95 -4.49 -11.34 -10.88
N HIS A 96 -5.75 -11.22 -10.44
CA HIS A 96 -6.31 -9.99 -9.88
C HIS A 96 -6.98 -10.19 -8.52
N VAL A 97 -6.64 -9.32 -7.57
CA VAL A 97 -7.40 -9.18 -6.32
C VAL A 97 -8.75 -8.53 -6.57
N ASP A 98 -9.76 -8.87 -5.77
CA ASP A 98 -11.02 -8.14 -5.74
C ASP A 98 -10.81 -6.80 -5.02
N MET A 99 -10.50 -5.77 -5.79
CA MET A 99 -10.32 -4.41 -5.29
C MET A 99 -11.58 -3.88 -4.59
N GLY A 100 -12.78 -4.31 -5.00
CA GLY A 100 -14.03 -3.87 -4.37
C GLY A 100 -14.18 -4.41 -2.94
N ALA A 101 -13.69 -5.61 -2.67
CA ALA A 101 -13.73 -6.23 -1.35
C ALA A 101 -12.56 -5.82 -0.44
N CYS A 102 -11.37 -5.68 -1.00
CA CYS A 102 -10.12 -5.64 -0.23
C CYS A 102 -9.35 -4.33 -0.32
N GLN A 103 -9.74 -3.37 -1.16
CA GLN A 103 -9.02 -2.10 -1.20
C GLN A 103 -9.10 -1.39 0.16
N TRP A 104 -7.93 -0.97 0.65
CA TRP A 104 -7.79 -0.18 1.85
C TRP A 104 -8.43 1.20 1.65
N ASP A 105 -9.13 1.71 2.65
CA ASP A 105 -9.76 3.04 2.63
C ASP A 105 -8.79 4.18 2.96
N GLY A 106 -7.57 3.86 3.41
CA GLY A 106 -6.55 4.83 3.82
C GLY A 106 -6.62 5.21 5.30
N TRP A 107 -7.47 4.55 6.09
CA TRP A 107 -7.60 4.75 7.53
C TRP A 107 -7.00 3.56 8.29
N LEU A 108 -6.37 3.82 9.43
CA LEU A 108 -5.91 2.74 10.29
C LEU A 108 -7.11 1.92 10.77
N ASP A 109 -6.97 0.59 10.82
CA ASP A 109 -8.02 -0.26 11.36
C ASP A 109 -8.18 0.05 12.86
N ALA A 110 -9.32 0.62 13.23
CA ALA A 110 -9.63 0.98 14.61
C ALA A 110 -9.75 -0.26 15.55
N ASN A 111 -9.82 -1.47 14.98
CA ASN A 111 -9.83 -2.73 15.72
C ASN A 111 -8.46 -3.42 15.79
N ALA A 112 -7.40 -2.83 15.21
CA ALA A 112 -6.05 -3.30 15.43
C ALA A 112 -5.72 -3.08 16.92
N GLU A 113 -5.35 -4.14 17.63
CA GLU A 113 -5.17 -4.14 19.10
C GLU A 113 -4.07 -3.17 19.59
N ASP A 114 -3.29 -2.59 18.68
CA ASP A 114 -2.21 -1.65 18.92
C ASP A 114 -2.62 -0.19 18.61
N GLY A 115 -3.41 0.42 19.50
CA GLY A 115 -3.37 1.84 19.93
C GLY A 115 -3.19 3.02 18.95
N ALA A 116 -3.23 2.85 17.62
CA ALA A 116 -2.94 3.89 16.62
C ALA A 116 -4.20 4.48 15.96
N ALA A 117 -5.36 4.32 16.59
CA ALA A 117 -6.68 4.44 15.97
C ALA A 117 -7.16 5.86 15.59
N ASP A 118 -6.34 6.91 15.61
CA ASP A 118 -6.87 8.29 15.44
C ASP A 118 -5.99 9.25 14.62
N LEU A 119 -5.03 8.74 13.84
CA LEU A 119 -4.27 9.57 12.91
C LEU A 119 -4.78 9.40 11.48
N PRO A 120 -5.52 10.38 10.92
CA PRO A 120 -5.79 10.40 9.49
C PRO A 120 -4.47 10.49 8.73
N LEU A 121 -4.16 9.47 7.92
CA LEU A 121 -3.03 9.47 6.98
C LEU A 121 -3.40 10.08 5.63
N ALA A 122 -4.69 10.16 5.35
CA ALA A 122 -5.20 10.99 4.29
C ALA A 122 -5.17 12.46 4.77
N PRO A 123 -4.74 13.41 3.94
CA PRO A 123 -4.98 14.80 4.24
C PRO A 123 -6.49 15.02 4.39
N PRO A 124 -6.89 16.00 5.21
CA PRO A 124 -8.28 16.14 5.60
C PRO A 124 -9.17 16.38 4.36
N PRO A 125 -10.48 16.06 4.43
CA PRO A 125 -11.37 16.10 3.27
C PRO A 125 -11.47 17.47 2.57
N ASP A 126 -11.03 18.53 3.25
CA ASP A 126 -10.95 19.92 2.78
C ASP A 126 -9.56 20.32 2.25
N PHE A 127 -8.62 19.37 2.15
CA PHE A 127 -7.28 19.62 1.64
C PHE A 127 -7.31 19.87 0.12
N ASP A 128 -7.12 21.14 -0.24
CA ASP A 128 -7.12 21.63 -1.61
C ASP A 128 -5.80 21.29 -2.32
N TRP A 129 -5.82 20.16 -3.02
CA TRP A 129 -4.70 19.67 -3.82
C TRP A 129 -4.32 20.60 -4.98
N ASP A 130 -5.29 21.32 -5.55
CA ASP A 130 -5.07 22.18 -6.72
C ASP A 130 -4.31 23.46 -6.32
N ARG A 131 -4.54 23.95 -5.10
CA ARG A 131 -3.83 25.10 -4.53
C ARG A 131 -2.38 24.79 -4.14
N GLU A 132 -2.10 23.60 -3.62
CA GLU A 132 -0.78 23.24 -3.07
C GLU A 132 0.16 22.61 -4.12
N LEU A 133 -0.36 22.08 -5.22
CA LEU A 133 0.42 21.46 -6.32
C LEU A 133 0.47 22.31 -7.59
N GLY A 134 0.17 23.61 -7.49
CA GLY A 134 0.26 24.56 -8.61
C GLY A 134 1.68 24.66 -9.18
N ASP A 135 1.77 24.34 -10.48
CA ASP A 135 2.89 24.32 -11.46
C ASP A 135 4.21 23.59 -11.08
#